data_AF-A0A7V3CW98-F1
#
_entry.id   AF-A0A7V3CW98-F1
#
_cell.length_a   1.000
_cell.length_b   1.000
_cell.length_c   1.000
_cell.angle_alpha   90.00
_cell.angle_beta   90.00
_cell.angle_gamma   90.00
#
_symmetry.space_group_name_H-M   'P 1'
#
loop_
_entity.id
_entity.type
_entity.pdbx_description
1 polymer ?
#
loop_
_entity_poly.entity_id
_entity_poly.type
_entity_poly.pdbx_seq_one_letter_code
_entity_poly.pdbx_strand_id
1 'polypeptide(L)'
;MKKLLILFFVSLNVFAQVTLNSSNLPIIIIDTNGKPIPDEPKITASMKIIDKGNGERNYVTDPANVYNGKIGIEIRGHSSQMFPKKQYGIELRDEAGNDISVSILGMPSESDFVLNASYTDKSLLRNVIAYKLGNDLGRYASRTKFCEVIINNQYMGIYILQEKVKRDKNRVNIKKIATADTTGDALTGGYILKIDRIDPGDKYFNSEYPSIFPNTPSKPSPISYIIEYPKAEDIQPAQ
;
A
#
# COMPACT_ATOMS: atom_id res chain seq x y z
N MET A 1 -54.83 -25.20 -30.83
CA MET A 1 -53.43 -24.72 -30.85
C MET A 1 -53.19 -23.85 -29.62
N LYS A 2 -52.48 -24.35 -28.59
CA LYS A 2 -52.17 -23.59 -27.37
C LYS A 2 -50.93 -22.72 -27.64
N LYS A 3 -51.07 -21.40 -27.56
CA LYS A 3 -49.93 -20.46 -27.66
C LYS A 3 -49.19 -20.47 -26.32
N LEU A 4 -47.93 -20.91 -26.34
CA LEU A 4 -47.02 -20.86 -25.20
C LEU A 4 -46.40 -19.45 -25.13
N LEU A 5 -46.70 -18.70 -24.08
CA LEU A 5 -46.12 -17.39 -23.82
C LEU A 5 -44.85 -17.59 -22.97
N ILE A 6 -43.69 -17.30 -23.53
CA ILE A 6 -42.40 -17.35 -22.81
C ILE A 6 -42.11 -15.95 -22.30
N LEU A 7 -42.11 -15.77 -20.98
CA LEU A 7 -41.78 -14.51 -20.32
C LEU A 7 -40.26 -14.47 -20.06
N PHE A 8 -39.54 -13.61 -20.77
CA PHE A 8 -38.12 -13.34 -20.49
C PHE A 8 -38.03 -12.37 -19.30
N PHE A 9 -37.58 -12.85 -18.14
CA PHE A 9 -37.14 -11.98 -17.06
C PHE A 9 -35.75 -11.44 -17.39
N VAL A 10 -35.69 -10.20 -17.86
CA VAL A 10 -34.43 -9.45 -17.98
C VAL A 10 -34.13 -8.85 -16.61
N SER A 11 -33.17 -9.43 -15.88
CA SER A 11 -32.64 -8.84 -14.66
C SER A 11 -31.73 -7.65 -15.02
N LEU A 12 -32.29 -6.44 -14.98
CA LEU A 12 -31.51 -5.21 -15.00
C LEU A 12 -30.78 -5.08 -13.66
N ASN A 13 -29.50 -5.43 -13.63
CA ASN A 13 -28.62 -5.09 -12.52
C ASN A 13 -28.37 -3.58 -12.55
N VAL A 14 -29.18 -2.81 -11.82
CA VAL A 14 -28.92 -1.38 -11.59
C VAL A 14 -27.86 -1.28 -10.51
N PHE A 15 -26.60 -1.09 -10.91
CA PHE A 15 -25.55 -0.68 -9.98
C PHE A 15 -25.76 0.81 -9.67
N ALA A 16 -26.33 1.11 -8.50
CA ALA A 16 -26.30 2.46 -7.96
C ALA A 16 -24.86 2.77 -7.53
N GLN A 17 -24.01 3.13 -8.49
CA GLN A 17 -22.66 3.55 -8.19
C GLN A 17 -22.70 4.97 -7.65
N VAL A 18 -22.28 5.14 -6.39
CA VAL A 18 -22.08 6.46 -5.80
C VAL A 18 -21.06 7.21 -6.65
N THR A 19 -21.48 8.33 -7.24
CA THR A 19 -20.58 9.23 -7.95
C THR A 19 -20.11 10.29 -6.98
N LEU A 20 -18.81 10.33 -6.71
CA LEU A 20 -18.21 11.40 -5.92
C LEU A 20 -18.10 12.65 -6.80
N ASN A 21 -18.71 13.76 -6.38
CA ASN A 21 -18.55 15.06 -7.04
C ASN A 21 -17.49 15.92 -6.32
N SER A 22 -17.43 15.84 -5.00
CA SER A 22 -16.56 16.65 -4.17
C SER A 22 -16.40 16.09 -2.75
N SER A 23 -15.30 16.39 -2.08
CA SER A 23 -15.01 15.96 -0.70
C SER A 23 -14.19 17.01 0.06
N ASN A 24 -14.22 16.96 1.39
CA ASN A 24 -13.27 17.71 2.23
C ASN A 24 -11.95 16.96 2.40
N LEU A 25 -11.89 15.70 1.97
CA LEU A 25 -10.66 14.91 1.92
C LEU A 25 -9.94 15.16 0.58
N PRO A 26 -8.61 14.97 0.53
CA PRO A 26 -7.87 14.84 -0.72
C PRO A 26 -8.54 13.83 -1.66
N ILE A 27 -8.57 14.12 -2.95
CA ILE A 27 -9.10 13.22 -3.97
C ILE A 27 -7.95 12.71 -4.82
N ILE A 28 -7.80 11.38 -4.88
CA ILE A 28 -6.83 10.68 -5.70
C ILE A 28 -7.58 10.03 -6.87
N ILE A 29 -7.18 10.38 -8.08
CA ILE A 29 -7.81 9.89 -9.31
C ILE A 29 -6.76 9.14 -10.10
N ILE A 30 -7.04 7.87 -10.40
CA ILE A 30 -6.14 6.95 -11.07
C ILE A 30 -6.80 6.47 -12.36
N ASP A 31 -6.04 6.49 -13.45
CA ASP A 31 -6.45 5.97 -14.75
C ASP A 31 -5.47 4.87 -15.18
N THR A 32 -5.97 3.64 -15.26
CA THR A 32 -5.21 2.48 -15.72
C THR A 32 -5.38 2.20 -17.21
N ASN A 33 -6.08 3.08 -17.94
CA ASN A 33 -6.52 2.93 -19.33
C ASN A 33 -7.31 1.61 -19.53
N GLY A 34 -8.16 1.27 -18.56
CA GLY A 34 -8.96 0.05 -18.58
C GLY A 34 -8.19 -1.25 -18.30
N LYS A 35 -6.88 -1.19 -18.02
CA LYS A 35 -6.11 -2.39 -17.65
C LYS A 35 -6.47 -2.86 -16.24
N PRO A 36 -6.64 -4.18 -16.02
CA PRO A 36 -6.82 -4.71 -14.68
C PRO A 36 -5.54 -4.50 -13.86
N ILE A 37 -5.70 -4.25 -12.57
CA ILE A 37 -4.58 -4.09 -11.63
C ILE A 37 -4.25 -5.48 -11.07
N PRO A 38 -3.09 -6.08 -11.40
CA PRO A 38 -2.68 -7.39 -10.89
C PRO A 38 -2.10 -7.28 -9.47
N ASP A 39 -1.75 -8.40 -8.84
CA ASP A 39 -0.97 -8.44 -7.59
C ASP A 39 0.50 -8.07 -7.83
N GLU A 40 1.11 -8.67 -8.84
CA GLU A 40 2.47 -8.35 -9.32
C GLU A 40 2.54 -8.76 -10.81
N PRO A 41 3.29 -8.05 -11.67
CA PRO A 41 4.00 -6.79 -11.43
C PRO A 41 3.11 -5.55 -11.54
N LYS A 42 3.56 -4.44 -10.94
CA LYS A 42 2.94 -3.11 -11.10
C LYS A 42 2.74 -2.76 -12.58
N ILE A 43 1.51 -2.38 -12.92
CA ILE A 43 1.20 -1.80 -14.24
C ILE A 43 1.40 -0.29 -14.19
N THR A 44 1.77 0.31 -15.32
CA THR A 44 1.81 1.77 -15.45
C THR A 44 0.40 2.34 -15.57
N ALA A 45 0.10 3.34 -14.73
CA ALA A 45 -1.13 4.12 -14.72
C ALA A 45 -0.80 5.62 -14.59
N SER A 46 -1.80 6.48 -14.80
CA SER A 46 -1.69 7.91 -14.51
C SER A 46 -2.40 8.21 -13.19
N MET A 47 -1.83 9.08 -12.35
CA MET A 47 -2.44 9.51 -11.10
C MET A 47 -2.42 11.02 -10.99
N LYS A 48 -3.54 11.58 -10.53
CA LYS A 48 -3.62 12.96 -10.07
C LYS A 48 -4.13 13.04 -8.64
N ILE A 49 -3.61 14.01 -7.87
CA ILE A 49 -4.02 14.29 -6.50
C ILE A 49 -4.48 15.74 -6.40
N ILE A 50 -5.67 15.92 -5.81
CA ILE A 50 -6.33 17.20 -5.58
C ILE A 50 -6.49 17.38 -4.06
N ASP A 51 -5.91 18.44 -3.51
CA ASP A 51 -6.13 18.87 -2.14
C ASP A 51 -5.89 20.38 -2.00
N LYS A 52 -6.96 21.17 -1.90
CA LYS A 52 -6.89 22.61 -1.67
C LYS A 52 -6.53 22.97 -0.22
N GLY A 53 -6.41 21.98 0.66
CA GLY A 53 -6.02 22.15 2.05
C GLY A 53 -7.21 22.29 2.99
N ASN A 54 -6.90 22.56 4.26
CA ASN A 54 -7.87 22.49 5.34
C ASN A 54 -9.01 23.50 5.18
N GLY A 55 -10.25 23.01 5.19
CA GLY A 55 -11.46 23.84 5.16
C GLY A 55 -11.96 24.14 3.75
N GLU A 56 -11.20 23.82 2.71
CA GLU A 56 -11.63 23.99 1.32
C GLU A 56 -12.21 22.69 0.74
N ARG A 57 -13.33 22.81 0.01
CA ARG A 57 -13.98 21.69 -0.64
C ARG A 57 -13.27 21.33 -1.94
N ASN A 58 -12.74 20.13 -2.06
CA ASN A 58 -12.14 19.60 -3.30
C ASN A 58 -13.22 19.10 -4.26
N TYR A 59 -13.13 19.41 -5.55
CA TYR A 59 -14.01 18.87 -6.59
C TYR A 59 -13.24 17.93 -7.51
N VAL A 60 -13.90 16.88 -8.01
CA VAL A 60 -13.29 15.91 -8.94
C VAL A 60 -12.81 16.58 -10.24
N THR A 61 -13.47 17.67 -10.62
CA THR A 61 -13.17 18.49 -11.79
C THR A 61 -12.03 19.49 -11.58
N ASP A 62 -11.54 19.67 -10.35
CA ASP A 62 -10.44 20.59 -10.07
C ASP A 62 -9.14 20.12 -10.77
N PRO A 63 -8.28 21.07 -11.17
CA PRO A 63 -6.94 20.73 -11.65
C PRO A 63 -6.13 20.09 -10.54
N ALA A 64 -5.22 19.19 -10.92
CA ALA A 64 -4.28 18.58 -10.00
C ALA A 64 -3.34 19.64 -9.43
N ASN A 65 -3.21 19.70 -8.10
CA ASN A 65 -2.35 20.67 -7.42
C ASN A 65 -1.33 20.03 -6.47
N VAL A 66 -1.46 18.74 -6.15
CA VAL A 66 -0.51 18.02 -5.29
C VAL A 66 0.40 17.11 -6.10
N TYR A 67 -0.16 16.33 -7.03
CA TYR A 67 0.61 15.44 -7.90
C TYR A 67 -0.14 15.24 -9.21
N ASN A 68 0.60 15.14 -10.31
CA ASN A 68 0.07 14.77 -11.62
C ASN A 68 1.19 14.08 -12.42
N GLY A 69 1.11 12.76 -12.59
CA GLY A 69 2.18 12.01 -13.24
C GLY A 69 1.89 10.53 -13.37
N LYS A 70 2.89 9.78 -13.86
CA LYS A 70 2.83 8.32 -13.98
C LYS A 70 3.03 7.66 -12.63
N ILE A 71 2.45 6.48 -12.49
CA ILE A 71 2.67 5.59 -11.35
C ILE A 71 2.77 4.14 -11.83
N GLY A 72 3.48 3.31 -11.06
CA GLY A 72 3.24 1.88 -10.97
C GLY A 72 2.13 1.61 -9.96
N ILE A 73 1.14 0.79 -10.31
CA ILE A 73 0.08 0.35 -9.41
C ILE A 73 -0.09 -1.17 -9.46
N GLU A 74 -0.28 -1.76 -8.28
CA GLU A 74 -0.61 -3.17 -8.07
C GLU A 74 -1.59 -3.32 -6.91
N ILE A 75 -2.31 -4.45 -6.86
CA ILE A 75 -3.03 -4.89 -5.68
C ILE A 75 -1.99 -5.26 -4.63
N ARG A 76 -2.26 -4.92 -3.36
CA ARG A 76 -1.38 -5.23 -2.25
C ARG A 76 -2.10 -6.01 -1.15
N GLY A 77 -1.29 -6.74 -0.39
CA GLY A 77 -1.67 -7.49 0.79
C GLY A 77 -1.69 -8.97 0.47
N HIS A 78 -2.20 -9.79 1.38
CA HIS A 78 -2.31 -11.22 1.12
C HIS A 78 -3.77 -11.67 1.32
N SER A 79 -4.18 -11.97 2.55
CA SER A 79 -5.57 -12.33 2.85
C SER A 79 -6.54 -11.20 2.47
N SER A 80 -6.09 -9.95 2.60
CA SER A 80 -6.88 -8.77 2.23
C SER A 80 -7.18 -8.66 0.74
N GLN A 81 -6.43 -9.35 -0.13
CA GLN A 81 -6.76 -9.39 -1.55
C GLN A 81 -8.09 -10.09 -1.81
N MET A 82 -8.56 -10.95 -0.91
CA MET A 82 -9.86 -11.61 -1.03
C MET A 82 -11.04 -10.68 -0.72
N PHE A 83 -10.78 -9.49 -0.14
CA PHE A 83 -11.85 -8.56 0.20
C PHE A 83 -12.42 -7.86 -1.04
N PRO A 84 -13.71 -7.48 -1.03
CA PRO A 84 -14.32 -6.72 -2.13
C PRO A 84 -13.59 -5.41 -2.43
N LYS A 85 -13.12 -4.71 -1.40
CA LYS A 85 -12.35 -3.48 -1.53
C LYS A 85 -10.86 -3.78 -1.44
N LYS A 86 -10.17 -3.64 -2.57
CA LYS A 86 -8.73 -3.94 -2.69
C LYS A 86 -7.89 -2.83 -2.07
N GLN A 87 -6.67 -3.18 -1.68
CA GLN A 87 -5.64 -2.22 -1.31
C GLN A 87 -4.64 -2.13 -2.45
N TYR A 88 -3.95 -1.01 -2.57
CA TYR A 88 -3.03 -0.80 -3.69
C TYR A 88 -1.64 -0.37 -3.22
N GLY A 89 -0.62 -0.94 -3.84
CA GLY A 89 0.74 -0.40 -3.81
C GLY A 89 0.90 0.63 -4.92
N ILE A 90 1.51 1.78 -4.62
CA ILE A 90 1.78 2.85 -5.57
C ILE A 90 3.28 3.14 -5.59
N GLU A 91 3.83 3.29 -6.78
CA GLU A 91 5.19 3.76 -7.03
C GLU A 91 5.12 4.96 -7.97
N LEU A 92 5.67 6.11 -7.58
CA LEU A 92 5.69 7.29 -8.44
C LEU A 92 6.77 7.11 -9.52
N ARG A 93 6.41 7.37 -10.78
CA ARG A 93 7.28 7.16 -11.94
C ARG A 93 7.39 8.39 -12.83
N ASP A 94 8.54 8.57 -13.45
CA ASP A 94 8.69 9.47 -14.59
C ASP A 94 8.06 8.89 -15.88
N GLU A 95 8.11 9.63 -16.98
CA GLU A 95 7.59 9.18 -18.27
C GLU A 95 8.38 8.00 -18.87
N ALA A 96 9.62 7.78 -18.44
CA ALA A 96 10.45 6.64 -18.83
C ALA A 96 10.18 5.40 -17.96
N GLY A 97 9.36 5.52 -16.91
CA GLY A 97 9.01 4.44 -15.99
C GLY A 97 9.98 4.27 -14.82
N ASN A 98 10.93 5.19 -14.61
CA ASN A 98 11.84 5.15 -13.47
C ASN A 98 11.20 5.75 -12.22
N ASP A 99 11.57 5.23 -11.06
CA ASP A 99 11.15 5.76 -9.76
C ASP A 99 11.53 7.23 -9.60
N ILE A 100 10.55 8.03 -9.17
CA ILE A 100 10.78 9.42 -8.74
C ILE A 100 10.34 9.59 -7.29
N SER A 101 11.08 10.40 -6.54
CA SER A 101 10.71 10.75 -5.17
C SER A 101 10.04 12.11 -5.12
N VAL A 102 8.79 12.16 -4.66
CA VAL A 102 8.02 13.41 -4.53
C VAL A 102 7.32 13.44 -3.18
N SER A 103 7.27 14.62 -2.57
CA SER A 103 6.49 14.87 -1.36
C SER A 103 5.02 15.05 -1.73
N ILE A 104 4.14 14.18 -1.23
CA ILE A 104 2.69 14.26 -1.47
C ILE A 104 1.94 14.38 -0.14
N LEU A 105 0.92 15.26 -0.10
CA LEU A 105 0.01 15.42 1.04
C LEU A 105 0.69 15.61 2.41
N GLY A 106 1.84 16.32 2.42
CA GLY A 106 2.61 16.64 3.64
C GLY A 106 3.50 15.50 4.16
N MET A 107 3.60 14.38 3.44
CA MET A 107 4.55 13.31 3.74
C MET A 107 5.91 13.60 3.07
N PRO A 108 7.04 13.26 3.73
CA PRO A 108 8.37 13.41 3.13
C PRO A 108 8.50 12.74 1.77
N SER A 109 9.39 13.31 0.96
CA SER A 109 9.63 12.90 -0.43
C SER A 109 9.98 11.43 -0.54
N GLU A 110 9.22 10.70 -1.36
CA GLU A 110 9.45 9.28 -1.62
C GLU A 110 8.75 8.79 -2.90
N SER A 111 9.10 7.61 -3.39
CA SER A 111 8.48 6.95 -4.56
C SER A 111 7.36 5.99 -4.16
N ASP A 112 7.50 5.26 -3.05
CA ASP A 112 6.54 4.21 -2.66
C ASP A 112 5.53 4.66 -1.59
N PHE A 113 4.25 4.47 -1.91
CA PHE A 113 3.11 4.70 -1.03
C PHE A 113 2.10 3.55 -1.10
N VAL A 114 1.17 3.52 -0.16
CA VAL A 114 0.10 2.51 -0.09
C VAL A 114 -1.25 3.19 0.06
N LEU A 115 -2.24 2.75 -0.73
CA LEU A 115 -3.64 3.03 -0.49
C LEU A 115 -4.25 1.88 0.30
N ASN A 116 -4.37 2.08 1.61
CA ASN A 116 -4.94 1.10 2.52
C ASN A 116 -6.46 1.27 2.60
N ALA A 117 -7.20 0.26 2.15
CA ALA A 117 -8.67 0.25 2.18
C ALA A 117 -9.25 0.12 3.59
N SER A 118 -8.48 -0.43 4.53
CA SER A 118 -8.86 -0.73 5.91
C SER A 118 -10.22 -1.46 6.02
N TYR A 119 -10.50 -2.36 5.08
CA TYR A 119 -11.85 -2.91 4.84
C TYR A 119 -12.49 -3.60 6.05
N THR A 120 -11.70 -4.34 6.83
CA THR A 120 -12.19 -5.06 8.03
C THR A 120 -12.30 -4.14 9.26
N ASP A 121 -11.62 -3.00 9.24
CA ASP A 121 -11.68 -2.02 10.31
C ASP A 121 -12.88 -1.08 10.09
N LYS A 122 -13.99 -1.39 10.76
CA LYS A 122 -15.22 -0.59 10.68
C LYS A 122 -15.07 0.89 11.07
N SER A 123 -14.02 1.25 11.84
CA SER A 123 -13.78 2.67 12.15
C SER A 123 -12.88 3.35 11.12
N LEU A 124 -12.10 2.59 10.34
CA LEU A 124 -10.98 3.09 9.53
C LEU A 124 -9.89 3.81 10.34
N LEU A 125 -9.95 3.78 11.68
CA LEU A 125 -9.11 4.61 12.54
C LEU A 125 -7.98 3.84 13.23
N ARG A 126 -8.04 2.50 13.34
CA ARG A 126 -7.13 1.76 14.25
C ARG A 126 -5.67 1.96 13.88
N ASN A 127 -5.34 1.79 12.60
CA ASN A 127 -3.98 2.01 12.10
C ASN A 127 -3.58 3.48 12.21
N VAL A 128 -4.49 4.41 11.85
CA VAL A 128 -4.22 5.86 11.90
C VAL A 128 -3.90 6.31 13.31
N ILE A 129 -4.67 5.88 14.31
CA ILE A 129 -4.45 6.22 15.72
C ILE A 129 -3.12 5.62 16.22
N ALA A 130 -2.85 4.35 15.90
CA ALA A 130 -1.61 3.69 16.33
C ALA A 130 -0.37 4.38 15.74
N TYR A 131 -0.38 4.68 14.43
CA TYR A 131 0.73 5.37 13.79
C TYR A 131 0.84 6.82 14.24
N LYS A 132 -0.28 7.52 14.43
CA LYS A 132 -0.26 8.86 15.00
C LYS A 132 0.36 8.87 16.38
N LEU A 133 -0.04 7.94 17.26
CA LEU A 133 0.54 7.83 18.60
C LEU A 133 2.05 7.57 18.55
N GLY A 134 2.52 6.70 17.66
CA GLY A 134 3.95 6.47 17.45
C GLY A 134 4.70 7.76 17.09
N ASN A 135 4.17 8.51 16.12
CA ASN A 135 4.74 9.79 15.69
C ASN A 135 4.70 10.85 16.80
N ASP A 136 3.61 10.95 17.55
CA ASP A 136 3.46 11.88 18.68
C ASP A 136 4.43 11.56 19.83
N LEU A 137 4.83 10.29 19.98
CA LEU A 137 5.87 9.84 20.91
C LEU A 137 7.31 10.00 20.36
N GLY A 138 7.48 10.63 19.19
CA GLY A 138 8.79 10.87 18.58
C GLY A 138 9.42 9.62 17.95
N ARG A 139 8.65 8.54 17.74
CA ARG A 139 9.13 7.35 17.04
C ARG A 139 8.56 7.35 15.63
N TYR A 140 9.38 6.99 14.64
CA TYR A 140 8.87 6.83 13.28
C TYR A 140 7.75 5.78 13.27
N ALA A 141 6.60 6.19 12.73
CA ALA A 141 5.53 5.34 12.27
C ALA A 141 5.00 5.91 10.96
N SER A 142 4.51 5.06 10.05
CA SER A 142 4.01 5.51 8.74
C SER A 142 3.01 6.65 8.90
N ARG A 143 3.33 7.81 8.32
CA ARG A 143 2.41 8.94 8.26
C ARG A 143 1.22 8.57 7.39
N THR A 144 0.06 9.05 7.77
CA THR A 144 -1.21 8.68 7.12
C THR A 144 -2.04 9.90 6.78
N LYS A 145 -2.77 9.84 5.67
CA LYS A 145 -3.78 10.83 5.27
C LYS A 145 -5.01 10.10 4.73
N PHE A 146 -6.19 10.46 5.23
CA PHE A 146 -7.44 9.98 4.63
C PHE A 146 -7.63 10.65 3.26
N CYS A 147 -8.09 9.89 2.27
CA CYS A 147 -8.34 10.38 0.92
C CYS A 147 -9.50 9.64 0.25
N GLU A 148 -10.18 10.29 -0.68
CA GLU A 148 -11.11 9.64 -1.60
C GLU A 148 -10.36 9.07 -2.80
N VAL A 149 -10.73 7.88 -3.25
CA VAL A 149 -10.08 7.25 -4.42
C VAL A 149 -11.09 7.02 -5.54
N ILE A 150 -10.71 7.40 -6.75
CA ILE A 150 -11.43 7.10 -7.99
C ILE A 150 -10.47 6.37 -8.92
N ILE A 151 -10.88 5.22 -9.46
CA ILE A 151 -10.09 4.44 -10.44
C ILE A 151 -10.94 4.27 -11.69
N ASN A 152 -10.44 4.65 -12.87
CA ASN A 152 -11.18 4.54 -14.15
C ASN A 152 -12.61 5.12 -14.06
N ASN A 153 -12.73 6.35 -13.52
CA ASN A 153 -14.00 7.05 -13.27
C ASN A 153 -14.95 6.38 -12.27
N GLN A 154 -14.53 5.30 -11.62
CA GLN A 154 -15.29 4.59 -10.60
C GLN A 154 -14.84 5.01 -9.20
N TYR A 155 -15.76 5.52 -8.39
CA TYR A 155 -15.47 5.85 -7.00
C TYR A 155 -15.28 4.58 -6.17
N MET A 156 -14.13 4.48 -5.51
CA MET A 156 -13.70 3.31 -4.74
C MET A 156 -13.90 3.48 -3.23
N GLY A 157 -14.35 4.66 -2.77
CA GLY A 157 -14.51 4.98 -1.36
C GLY A 157 -13.31 5.68 -0.73
N ILE A 158 -13.37 5.84 0.59
CA ILE A 158 -12.31 6.42 1.43
C ILE A 158 -11.16 5.43 1.61
N TYR A 159 -9.93 5.86 1.43
CA TYR A 159 -8.71 5.11 1.73
C TYR A 159 -7.84 5.87 2.74
N ILE A 160 -6.89 5.16 3.33
CA ILE A 160 -5.78 5.74 4.08
C ILE A 160 -4.56 5.69 3.17
N LEU A 161 -4.15 6.82 2.63
CA LEU A 161 -2.83 6.95 2.02
C LEU A 161 -1.78 6.90 3.13
N GLN A 162 -0.80 6.02 2.99
CA GLN A 162 0.24 5.82 3.99
C GLN A 162 1.61 5.57 3.36
N GLU A 163 2.67 5.95 4.08
CA GLU A 163 4.06 5.65 3.71
C GLU A 163 4.31 4.12 3.71
N LYS A 164 5.00 3.61 2.68
CA LYS A 164 5.54 2.24 2.71
C LYS A 164 6.74 2.19 3.65
N VAL A 165 6.76 1.29 4.63
CA VAL A 165 7.94 1.14 5.50
C VAL A 165 9.12 0.69 4.65
N LYS A 166 10.17 1.52 4.57
CA LYS A 166 11.43 1.20 3.91
C LYS A 166 12.57 2.03 4.50
N ARG A 167 13.80 1.67 4.15
CA ARG A 167 15.01 2.42 4.55
C ARG A 167 15.01 3.80 3.88
N ASP A 168 14.87 4.84 4.68
CA ASP A 168 15.04 6.24 4.27
C ASP A 168 15.32 7.10 5.53
N LYS A 169 15.99 8.24 5.35
CA LYS A 169 16.31 9.17 6.45
C LYS A 169 15.07 9.71 7.18
N ASN A 170 13.92 9.79 6.50
CA ASN A 170 12.65 10.24 7.07
C ASN A 170 11.70 9.08 7.42
N ARG A 171 12.15 7.84 7.24
CA ARG A 171 11.46 6.59 7.58
C ARG A 171 12.31 5.76 8.54
N VAL A 172 12.67 4.53 8.16
CA VAL A 172 13.58 3.68 8.95
C VAL A 172 15.02 4.13 8.65
N ASN A 173 15.53 5.04 9.48
CA ASN A 173 16.87 5.59 9.32
C ASN A 173 17.94 4.63 9.85
N ILE A 174 18.34 3.70 8.99
CA ILE A 174 19.41 2.72 9.25
C ILE A 174 20.48 2.80 8.16
N LYS A 175 21.70 2.37 8.49
CA LYS A 175 22.86 2.37 7.59
C LYS A 175 22.59 1.50 6.37
N LYS A 176 22.97 1.97 5.17
CA LYS A 176 22.94 1.16 3.95
C LYS A 176 23.99 0.04 4.07
N ILE A 177 23.62 -1.17 3.68
CA ILE A 177 24.53 -2.30 3.51
C ILE A 177 24.66 -2.63 2.02
N ALA A 178 25.87 -2.87 1.55
CA ALA A 178 26.20 -3.27 0.19
C ALA A 178 26.40 -4.80 0.10
N THR A 179 26.33 -5.35 -1.11
CA THR A 179 26.59 -6.77 -1.36
C THR A 179 28.01 -7.20 -0.96
N ALA A 180 28.98 -6.27 -1.00
CA ALA A 180 30.37 -6.52 -0.61
C ALA A 180 30.62 -6.46 0.91
N ASP A 181 29.64 -5.97 1.70
CA ASP A 181 29.78 -5.79 3.14
C ASP A 181 29.56 -7.14 3.88
N THR A 182 30.54 -8.04 3.79
CA THR A 182 30.44 -9.43 4.27
C THR A 182 31.31 -9.76 5.48
N THR A 183 32.11 -8.80 5.97
CA THR A 183 33.03 -9.01 7.10
C THR A 183 33.18 -7.74 7.96
N GLY A 184 33.60 -7.93 9.21
CA GLY A 184 33.89 -6.84 10.15
C GLY A 184 32.72 -5.88 10.38
N ASP A 185 33.03 -4.62 10.66
CA ASP A 185 32.04 -3.56 10.95
C ASP A 185 31.12 -3.20 9.76
N ALA A 186 31.50 -3.59 8.54
CA ALA A 186 30.67 -3.41 7.36
C ALA A 186 29.45 -4.32 7.40
N LEU A 187 29.63 -5.56 7.89
CA LEU A 187 28.58 -6.57 8.05
C LEU A 187 27.49 -6.15 9.04
N THR A 188 27.83 -5.38 10.08
CA THR A 188 26.89 -4.93 11.11
C THR A 188 26.03 -3.74 10.65
N GLY A 189 25.70 -3.67 9.37
CA GLY A 189 24.92 -2.60 8.74
C GLY A 189 23.46 -2.54 9.20
N GLY A 190 22.62 -1.85 8.43
CA GLY A 190 21.19 -1.77 8.70
C GLY A 190 20.43 -2.96 8.11
N TYR A 191 19.60 -3.60 8.92
CA TYR A 191 18.66 -4.63 8.50
C TYR A 191 17.22 -4.23 8.84
N ILE A 192 16.28 -4.58 7.98
CA ILE A 192 14.84 -4.52 8.30
C ILE A 192 14.32 -5.94 8.29
N LEU A 193 13.78 -6.37 9.43
CA LEU A 193 13.18 -7.68 9.61
C LEU A 193 11.66 -7.54 9.70
N LYS A 194 10.92 -8.49 9.13
CA LYS A 194 9.47 -8.59 9.28
C LYS A 194 9.09 -9.98 9.81
N ILE A 195 8.05 -10.02 10.65
CA ILE A 195 7.36 -11.26 11.00
C ILE A 195 6.08 -11.26 10.16
N ASP A 196 6.04 -12.10 9.14
CA ASP A 196 4.93 -12.21 8.20
C ASP A 196 4.85 -13.64 7.65
N ARG A 197 3.88 -13.92 6.78
CA ARG A 197 3.89 -15.12 5.95
C ARG A 197 5.15 -15.12 5.08
N ILE A 198 5.85 -16.25 5.04
CA ILE A 198 6.98 -16.49 4.14
C ILE A 198 6.44 -16.76 2.74
N ASP A 199 6.91 -16.00 1.76
CA ASP A 199 6.59 -16.15 0.35
C ASP A 199 7.74 -16.78 -0.47
N PRO A 200 7.45 -17.34 -1.66
CA PRO A 200 8.49 -17.85 -2.54
C PRO A 200 9.55 -16.78 -2.85
N GLY A 201 10.82 -17.08 -2.56
CA GLY A 201 11.93 -16.16 -2.76
C GLY A 201 12.38 -15.39 -1.52
N ASP A 202 11.57 -15.37 -0.45
CA ASP A 202 11.95 -14.75 0.82
C ASP A 202 13.20 -15.41 1.43
N LYS A 203 14.08 -14.56 1.97
CA LYS A 203 15.19 -14.98 2.83
C LYS A 203 14.77 -14.76 4.27
N TYR A 204 14.90 -15.79 5.09
CA TYR A 204 14.47 -15.74 6.49
C TYR A 204 15.32 -16.66 7.36
N PHE A 205 15.29 -16.41 8.66
CA PHE A 205 15.86 -17.31 9.67
C PHE A 205 14.84 -17.57 10.77
N ASN A 206 15.02 -18.67 11.50
CA ASN A 206 14.19 -19.00 12.64
C ASN A 206 14.86 -18.54 13.93
N SER A 207 14.08 -17.91 14.80
CA SER A 207 14.47 -17.62 16.17
C SER A 207 14.86 -18.90 16.92
N GLU A 208 15.93 -18.86 17.70
CA GLU A 208 16.25 -19.91 18.68
C GLU A 208 15.20 -19.96 19.81
N TYR A 209 14.45 -18.87 20.00
CA TYR A 209 13.37 -18.77 20.96
C TYR A 209 12.01 -18.90 20.25
N PRO A 210 11.29 -20.02 20.42
CA PRO A 210 9.98 -20.22 19.81
C PRO A 210 8.90 -19.39 20.52
N SER A 211 7.73 -19.25 19.87
CA SER A 211 6.57 -18.58 20.46
C SER A 211 6.08 -19.31 21.72
N ILE A 212 5.82 -18.55 22.78
CA ILE A 212 5.16 -19.03 24.00
C ILE A 212 3.66 -19.31 23.78
N PHE A 213 3.09 -18.85 22.66
CA PHE A 213 1.72 -19.11 22.23
C PHE A 213 1.75 -19.96 20.96
N PRO A 214 1.71 -21.29 21.09
CA PRO A 214 1.84 -22.16 19.94
C PRO A 214 0.54 -22.20 19.11
N ASN A 215 0.68 -22.21 17.78
CA ASN A 215 -0.43 -22.37 16.83
C ASN A 215 -1.15 -23.71 16.96
N THR A 216 -0.48 -24.71 17.54
CA THR A 216 -1.07 -26.00 17.90
C THR A 216 -0.80 -26.28 19.37
N PRO A 217 -1.80 -26.70 20.16
CA PRO A 217 -1.56 -27.09 21.54
C PRO A 217 -0.41 -28.10 21.61
N SER A 218 0.59 -27.82 22.45
CA SER A 218 1.74 -28.71 22.71
C SER A 218 2.84 -28.82 21.65
N LYS A 219 2.93 -27.93 20.65
CA LYS A 219 4.13 -27.83 19.77
C LYS A 219 4.68 -26.40 19.72
N PRO A 220 5.99 -26.18 19.99
CA PRO A 220 6.60 -24.86 19.80
C PRO A 220 6.33 -24.36 18.38
N SER A 221 5.86 -23.11 18.25
CA SER A 221 5.71 -22.48 16.94
C SER A 221 6.96 -21.65 16.66
N PRO A 222 7.74 -21.98 15.61
CA PRO A 222 8.92 -21.19 15.28
C PRO A 222 8.51 -19.75 14.95
N ILE A 223 9.32 -18.79 15.39
CA ILE A 223 9.19 -17.41 14.96
C ILE A 223 10.20 -17.21 13.84
N SER A 224 9.70 -17.06 12.62
CA SER A 224 10.53 -16.78 11.45
C SER A 224 10.63 -15.27 11.24
N TYR A 225 11.86 -14.78 11.12
CA TYR A 225 12.16 -13.40 10.74
C TYR A 225 12.55 -13.37 9.27
N ILE A 226 11.73 -12.73 8.45
CA ILE A 226 12.01 -12.51 7.04
C ILE A 226 12.85 -11.23 6.91
N ILE A 227 13.88 -11.28 6.08
CA ILE A 227 14.78 -10.18 5.80
C ILE A 227 14.16 -9.34 4.67
N GLU A 228 13.62 -8.18 5.02
CA GLU A 228 13.02 -7.22 4.08
C GLU A 228 14.08 -6.28 3.48
N TYR A 229 15.12 -5.96 4.26
CA TYR A 229 16.28 -5.21 3.79
C TYR A 229 17.57 -5.77 4.41
N PRO A 230 18.64 -5.99 3.62
CA PRO A 230 18.74 -5.84 2.16
C PRO A 230 17.82 -6.81 1.39
N LYS A 231 17.60 -6.55 0.10
CA LYS A 231 16.71 -7.39 -0.71
C LYS A 231 17.25 -8.82 -0.80
N ALA A 232 16.35 -9.78 -0.97
CA ALA A 232 16.67 -11.21 -1.08
C ALA A 232 17.70 -11.55 -2.18
N GLU A 233 17.76 -10.74 -3.24
CA GLU A 233 18.72 -10.87 -4.36
C GLU A 233 20.10 -10.28 -4.05
N ASP A 234 20.18 -9.33 -3.13
CA ASP A 234 21.43 -8.63 -2.76
C ASP A 234 22.12 -9.29 -1.55
N ILE A 235 21.37 -9.99 -0.70
CA ILE A 235 21.90 -10.54 0.54
C ILE A 235 22.86 -11.71 0.31
N GLN A 236 24.02 -11.65 0.96
CA GLN A 236 25.06 -12.69 0.90
C GLN A 236 24.94 -13.69 2.06
N PRO A 237 25.46 -14.92 1.94
CA PRO A 237 25.40 -15.92 3.02
C PRO A 237 26.04 -15.49 4.36
N ALA A 238 26.96 -14.52 4.33
CA ALA A 238 27.58 -13.97 5.52
C ALA A 238 26.69 -12.95 6.26
N GLN A 239 25.68 -12.38 5.56
CA GLN A 239 24.80 -11.30 5.99
C GLN A 239 23.51 -11.78 6.65
#